data_AF-A0A4V2S3Q4-F1
#
_entry.id   AF-A0A4V2S3Q4-F1
#
_cell.length_a   1.000
_cell.length_b   1.000
_cell.length_c   1.000
_cell.angle_alpha   90.00
_cell.angle_beta   90.00
_cell.angle_gamma   90.00
#
_symmetry.space_group_name_H-M   'P 1'
#
loop_
_entity.id
_entity.type
_entity.pdbx_description
1 polymer ?
#
loop_
_entity_poly.entity_id
_entity_poly.type
_entity_poly.pdbx_seq_one_letter_code
_entity_poly.pdbx_strand_id
1 'polypeptide(L)'
;MLTFEVVPPTTDLLARWQAQGLEALANMTESAATPIRRLLSVGELQTMTATLQDVREYVDSVRTAVEGLRPPGTVSTILTEIRQGLETMIATGATTPPEDDDPAKELWDVGMSAVYMGRMRLVELALLAAPKYATIVRARKIIEQMQTGLQTGTLLVLRQDGVAIGAALWGDGGDDVDLRDLVASPAYIASGGKGVARPLIARIGAEALSRGGVVSLVPLDEGVRAAYKKFGFRTAGPAMILDGTKLKEFVAEYNPLTPV
;
A
#
# COMPACT_ATOMS: atom_id res chain seq x y z
N MET A 1 17.60 12.01 -20.91
CA MET A 1 16.52 13.01 -21.05
C MET A 1 15.25 12.47 -20.43
N LEU A 2 14.52 13.29 -19.66
CA LEU A 2 13.20 12.93 -19.14
C LEU A 2 12.11 13.27 -20.17
N THR A 3 11.18 12.36 -20.40
CA THR A 3 10.02 12.57 -21.28
C THR A 3 8.75 12.04 -20.64
N PHE A 4 7.60 12.54 -21.11
CA PHE A 4 6.29 12.13 -20.64
C PHE A 4 5.48 11.49 -21.77
N GLU A 5 4.69 10.50 -21.42
CA GLU A 5 3.77 9.82 -22.32
C GLU A 5 2.43 9.65 -21.61
N VAL A 6 1.33 9.96 -22.29
CA VAL A 6 -0.02 9.68 -21.80
C VAL A 6 -0.50 8.42 -22.48
N VAL A 7 -0.90 7.43 -21.69
CA VAL A 7 -1.32 6.12 -22.21
C VAL A 7 -2.70 5.73 -21.68
N PRO A 8 -3.46 4.91 -22.42
CA PRO A 8 -4.69 4.34 -21.91
C PRO A 8 -4.45 3.57 -20.60
N PRO A 9 -5.42 3.55 -19.70
CA PRO A 9 -5.24 2.91 -18.40
C PRO A 9 -4.98 1.38 -18.54
N THR A 10 -5.45 0.73 -19.60
CA THR A 10 -5.38 -0.74 -19.83
C THR A 10 -4.04 -1.31 -20.31
N THR A 11 -2.92 -0.62 -20.08
CA THR A 11 -1.67 -0.93 -20.80
C THR A 11 -0.84 -2.08 -20.22
N ASP A 12 -0.22 -2.85 -21.12
CA ASP A 12 0.79 -3.90 -20.86
C ASP A 12 1.96 -3.44 -19.96
N LEU A 13 2.16 -2.13 -19.83
CA LEU A 13 3.17 -1.55 -18.94
C LEU A 13 2.95 -1.95 -17.48
N LEU A 14 1.72 -1.80 -16.96
CA LEU A 14 1.40 -2.10 -15.56
C LEU A 14 1.56 -3.60 -15.27
N ALA A 15 1.15 -4.46 -16.20
CA ALA A 15 1.32 -5.91 -16.08
C ALA A 15 2.81 -6.31 -16.08
N ARG A 16 3.62 -5.72 -16.96
CA ARG A 16 5.07 -5.93 -16.94
C ARG A 16 5.71 -5.43 -15.65
N TRP A 17 5.28 -4.29 -15.13
CA TRP A 17 5.78 -3.78 -13.86
C TRP A 17 5.41 -4.66 -12.67
N GLN A 18 4.22 -5.29 -12.67
CA GLN A 18 3.89 -6.30 -11.67
C GLN A 18 4.89 -7.47 -11.70
N ALA A 19 5.18 -7.99 -12.88
CA ALA A 19 6.15 -9.07 -13.06
C ALA A 19 7.57 -8.65 -12.63
N GLN A 20 8.02 -7.46 -13.03
CA GLN A 20 9.31 -6.90 -12.60
C GLN A 20 9.39 -6.70 -11.08
N GLY A 21 8.27 -6.36 -10.43
CA GLY A 21 8.21 -6.26 -8.98
C GLY A 21 8.39 -7.61 -8.31
N LEU A 22 7.75 -8.67 -8.81
CA LEU A 22 7.95 -10.02 -8.32
C LEU A 22 9.40 -10.48 -8.48
N GLU A 23 9.98 -10.25 -9.65
CA GLU A 23 11.38 -10.57 -9.93
C GLU A 23 12.34 -9.79 -9.03
N ALA A 24 12.12 -8.48 -8.87
CA ALA A 24 12.94 -7.65 -7.99
C ALA A 24 12.90 -8.13 -6.53
N LEU A 25 11.72 -8.48 -6.01
CA LEU A 25 11.57 -9.02 -4.66
C LEU A 25 12.24 -10.39 -4.50
N ALA A 26 12.16 -11.25 -5.52
CA ALA A 26 12.83 -12.55 -5.52
C ALA A 26 14.35 -12.40 -5.49
N ASN A 27 14.89 -11.45 -6.26
CA ASN A 27 16.34 -11.21 -6.38
C ASN A 27 16.94 -10.37 -5.25
N MET A 28 16.14 -9.81 -4.34
CA MET A 28 16.67 -9.10 -3.16
C MET A 28 17.30 -10.08 -2.18
N THR A 29 18.62 -10.01 -2.02
CA THR A 29 19.42 -10.90 -1.14
C THR A 29 19.62 -10.35 0.27
N GLU A 30 19.06 -9.19 0.61
CA GLU A 30 19.15 -8.62 1.96
C GLU A 30 18.66 -9.65 3.00
N SER A 31 19.48 -9.96 4.00
CA SER A 31 19.15 -10.93 5.04
C SER A 31 17.86 -10.57 5.80
N ALA A 32 17.55 -9.27 5.88
CA ALA A 32 16.30 -8.73 6.40
C ALA A 32 15.06 -9.05 5.53
N ALA A 33 15.23 -9.34 4.24
CA ALA A 33 14.14 -9.66 3.32
C ALA A 33 13.64 -11.11 3.46
N THR A 34 14.45 -12.04 3.98
CA THR A 34 14.06 -13.45 4.10
C THR A 34 12.92 -13.68 5.11
N PRO A 35 12.95 -13.12 6.34
CA PRO A 35 11.78 -13.16 7.22
C PRO A 35 10.53 -12.52 6.60
N ILE A 36 10.69 -11.40 5.88
CA ILE A 36 9.57 -10.73 5.19
C ILE A 36 8.95 -11.64 4.12
N ARG A 37 9.78 -12.26 3.27
CA ARG A 37 9.31 -13.18 2.22
C ARG A 37 8.52 -14.34 2.82
N ARG A 38 9.02 -14.94 3.90
CA ARG A 38 8.32 -16.01 4.61
C ARG A 38 6.99 -15.52 5.17
N LEU A 39 6.94 -14.35 5.82
CA LEU A 39 5.71 -13.79 6.37
C LEU A 39 4.67 -13.48 5.29
N LEU A 40 5.11 -12.92 4.17
CA LEU A 40 4.22 -12.62 3.05
C LEU A 40 3.74 -13.88 2.34
N SER A 41 4.56 -14.94 2.28
CA SER A 41 4.16 -16.23 1.68
C SER A 41 3.13 -17.01 2.48
N VAL A 42 2.95 -16.70 3.78
CA VAL A 42 1.84 -17.27 4.58
C VAL A 42 0.47 -16.87 4.00
N GLY A 43 0.40 -15.78 3.24
CA GLY A 43 -0.85 -15.26 2.69
C GLY A 43 -1.72 -14.57 3.73
N GLU A 44 -2.98 -14.36 3.39
CA GLU A 44 -4.01 -13.81 4.28
C GLU A 44 -5.06 -14.88 4.54
N LEU A 45 -5.43 -15.03 5.81
CA LEU A 45 -6.51 -15.93 6.21
C LEU A 45 -7.86 -15.29 5.86
N GLN A 46 -8.71 -16.00 5.11
CA GLN A 46 -10.06 -15.53 4.78
C GLN A 46 -10.96 -15.62 6.02
N THR A 47 -11.11 -14.50 6.71
CA THR A 47 -11.72 -14.44 8.05
C THR A 47 -13.17 -14.91 8.11
N MET A 48 -13.95 -14.76 7.02
CA MET A 48 -15.38 -15.10 6.99
C MET A 48 -15.67 -16.60 6.84
N THR A 49 -14.70 -17.39 6.39
CA THR A 49 -14.88 -18.83 6.12
C THR A 49 -13.83 -19.70 6.79
N ALA A 50 -12.86 -19.10 7.49
CA ALA A 50 -11.78 -19.82 8.15
C ALA A 50 -12.33 -20.70 9.28
N THR A 51 -12.06 -22.00 9.19
CA THR A 51 -12.32 -22.95 10.27
C THR A 51 -11.28 -22.78 11.37
N LEU A 52 -11.56 -23.30 12.58
CA LEU A 52 -10.59 -23.28 13.68
C LEU A 52 -9.28 -24.02 13.32
N GLN A 53 -9.37 -25.04 12.47
CA GLN A 53 -8.19 -25.76 11.99
C GLN A 53 -7.35 -24.87 11.06
N ASP A 54 -7.99 -24.14 10.14
CA ASP A 54 -7.28 -23.20 9.25
C ASP A 54 -6.57 -22.11 10.07
N VAL A 55 -7.22 -21.61 11.12
CA VAL A 55 -6.62 -20.63 12.03
C VAL A 55 -5.38 -21.21 12.74
N ARG A 56 -5.45 -22.45 13.24
CA ARG A 56 -4.30 -23.10 13.91
C ARG A 56 -3.11 -23.23 12.97
N GLU A 57 -3.34 -23.74 11.77
CA GLU A 57 -2.31 -23.90 10.74
C GLU A 57 -1.72 -22.55 10.31
N TYR A 58 -2.56 -21.53 10.22
CA TYR A 58 -2.15 -20.16 9.93
C TYR A 58 -1.28 -19.57 11.04
N VAL A 59 -1.67 -19.71 12.31
CA VAL A 59 -0.88 -19.23 13.47
C VAL A 59 0.49 -19.91 13.52
N ASP A 60 0.54 -21.22 13.28
CA ASP A 60 1.79 -21.97 13.21
C ASP A 60 2.69 -21.52 12.05
N SER A 61 2.09 -21.25 10.90
CA SER A 61 2.79 -20.71 9.73
C SER A 61 3.37 -19.31 10.01
N VAL A 62 2.59 -18.43 10.65
CA VAL A 62 3.07 -17.09 11.08
C VAL A 62 4.23 -17.21 12.06
N ARG A 63 4.12 -18.09 13.06
CA ARG A 63 5.19 -18.33 14.05
C ARG A 63 6.50 -18.76 13.39
N THR A 64 6.42 -19.68 12.44
CA THR A 64 7.60 -20.15 11.68
C THR A 64 8.18 -19.04 10.80
N ALA A 65 7.32 -18.23 10.20
CA ALA A 65 7.74 -17.19 9.28
C ALA A 65 8.49 -16.01 9.93
N VAL A 66 8.21 -15.70 11.21
CA VAL A 66 8.87 -14.61 11.94
C VAL A 66 10.23 -14.97 12.52
N GLU A 67 10.69 -16.21 12.39
CA GLU A 67 12.00 -16.61 12.92
C GLU A 67 13.12 -15.73 12.37
N GLY A 68 13.90 -15.11 13.25
CA GLY A 68 14.99 -14.20 12.86
C GLY A 68 14.55 -12.76 12.60
N LEU A 69 13.28 -12.42 12.78
CA LEU A 69 12.80 -11.04 12.75
C LEU A 69 13.30 -10.27 13.99
N ARG A 70 13.79 -9.04 13.79
CA ARG A 70 14.27 -8.13 14.84
C ARG A 70 13.31 -6.92 14.96
N PRO A 71 13.16 -6.32 16.15
CA PRO A 71 13.67 -6.73 17.45
C PRO A 71 12.84 -7.89 18.06
N PRO A 72 13.50 -8.88 18.69
CA PRO A 72 12.85 -10.12 19.10
C PRO A 72 11.83 -9.93 20.22
N GLY A 73 12.00 -8.92 21.08
CA GLY A 73 11.06 -8.61 22.15
C GLY A 73 9.68 -8.21 21.62
N THR A 74 9.65 -7.30 20.64
CA THR A 74 8.41 -6.88 19.98
C THR A 74 7.75 -8.05 19.24
N VAL A 75 8.54 -8.90 18.57
CA VAL A 75 8.03 -10.10 17.89
C VAL A 75 7.39 -11.06 18.89
N SER A 76 8.04 -11.32 20.03
CA SER A 76 7.51 -12.20 21.09
C SER A 76 6.19 -11.69 21.66
N THR A 77 6.07 -10.38 21.87
CA THR A 77 4.82 -9.77 22.33
C THR A 77 3.70 -9.99 21.32
N ILE A 78 3.96 -9.73 20.03
CA ILE A 78 2.96 -9.93 18.98
C ILE A 78 2.55 -11.40 18.85
N LEU A 79 3.51 -12.34 18.89
CA LEU A 79 3.20 -13.78 18.85
C LEU A 79 2.36 -14.23 20.06
N THR A 80 2.57 -13.62 21.23
CA THR A 80 1.77 -13.90 22.42
C THR A 80 0.31 -13.46 22.22
N GLU A 81 0.09 -12.27 21.65
CA GLU A 81 -1.25 -11.77 21.33
C GLU A 81 -1.96 -12.64 20.27
N ILE A 82 -1.23 -13.06 19.23
CA ILE A 82 -1.76 -13.99 18.20
C ILE A 82 -2.19 -15.31 18.86
N ARG A 83 -1.34 -15.87 19.74
CA ARG A 83 -1.67 -17.10 20.46
C ARG A 83 -2.90 -16.93 21.36
N GLN A 84 -2.99 -15.80 22.07
CA GLN A 84 -4.16 -15.47 22.88
C GLN A 84 -5.42 -15.38 22.03
N GLY A 85 -5.36 -14.79 20.83
CA GLY A 85 -6.49 -14.78 19.91
C GLY A 85 -6.99 -16.17 19.52
N LEU A 86 -6.06 -17.10 19.24
CA LEU A 86 -6.39 -18.51 19.01
C LEU A 86 -7.00 -19.18 20.26
N GLU A 87 -6.43 -18.93 21.44
CA GLU A 87 -6.97 -19.46 22.71
C GLU A 87 -8.40 -18.94 22.97
N THR A 88 -8.68 -17.67 22.66
CA THR A 88 -10.03 -17.07 22.73
C THR A 88 -11.00 -17.77 21.79
N MET A 89 -10.61 -18.02 20.53
CA MET A 89 -11.45 -18.78 19.58
C MET A 89 -11.70 -20.21 20.05
N ILE A 90 -10.69 -20.91 20.58
CA ILE A 90 -10.84 -22.26 21.14
C ILE A 90 -11.85 -22.27 22.30
N ALA A 91 -11.83 -21.26 23.16
CA ALA A 91 -12.72 -21.16 24.31
C ALA A 91 -14.21 -21.06 23.93
N THR A 92 -14.52 -20.62 22.70
CA THR A 92 -15.90 -20.60 22.19
C THR A 92 -16.47 -22.00 21.93
N GLY A 93 -15.62 -23.00 21.74
CA GLY A 93 -16.02 -24.35 21.31
C GLY A 93 -16.47 -24.46 19.85
N ALA A 94 -16.60 -23.33 19.13
CA ALA A 94 -16.95 -23.32 17.72
C ALA A 94 -15.80 -23.84 16.85
N THR A 95 -16.13 -24.53 15.76
CA THR A 95 -15.14 -25.03 14.78
C THR A 95 -15.14 -24.24 13.47
N THR A 96 -16.18 -23.42 13.26
CA THR A 96 -16.37 -22.47 12.16
C THR A 96 -16.83 -21.14 12.74
N PRO A 97 -16.80 -20.04 11.96
CA PRO A 97 -17.33 -18.75 12.41
C PRO A 97 -18.79 -18.92 12.86
N PRO A 98 -19.15 -18.51 14.09
CA PRO A 98 -20.54 -18.50 14.53
C PRO A 98 -21.39 -17.53 13.70
N GLU A 99 -22.71 -17.73 13.73
CA GLU A 99 -23.67 -16.76 13.18
C GLU A 99 -23.74 -15.50 14.05
N ASP A 100 -24.26 -14.38 13.50
CA ASP A 100 -24.26 -13.08 14.18
C ASP A 100 -25.10 -13.04 15.47
N ASP A 101 -26.04 -13.98 15.66
CA ASP A 101 -26.89 -14.09 16.84
C ASP A 101 -26.33 -15.04 17.92
N ASP A 102 -25.23 -15.75 17.64
CA ASP A 102 -24.58 -16.65 18.60
C ASP A 102 -23.74 -15.84 19.62
N PRO A 103 -23.91 -16.03 20.94
CA PRO A 103 -23.07 -15.39 21.95
C PRO A 103 -21.56 -15.70 21.81
N ALA A 104 -21.18 -16.78 21.13
CA ALA A 104 -19.80 -17.12 20.79
C ALA A 104 -19.18 -16.19 19.72
N LYS A 105 -20.01 -15.48 18.94
CA LYS A 105 -19.57 -14.65 17.81
C LYS A 105 -18.59 -13.56 18.22
N GLU A 106 -18.90 -12.85 19.30
CA GLU A 106 -18.07 -11.74 19.78
C GLU A 106 -16.64 -12.21 20.11
N LEU A 107 -16.53 -13.32 20.84
CA LEU A 107 -15.24 -13.90 21.22
C LEU A 107 -14.49 -14.45 19.99
N TRP A 108 -15.21 -15.03 19.04
CA TRP A 108 -14.62 -15.49 17.78
C TRP A 108 -14.01 -14.33 16.99
N ASP A 109 -14.76 -13.24 16.83
CA ASP A 109 -14.31 -12.04 16.11
C ASP A 109 -13.13 -11.36 16.80
N VAL A 110 -13.15 -11.27 18.14
CA VAL A 110 -12.03 -10.76 18.92
C VAL A 110 -10.77 -11.61 18.70
N GLY A 111 -10.91 -12.94 18.77
CA GLY A 111 -9.80 -13.85 18.56
C GLY A 111 -9.23 -13.78 17.12
N MET A 112 -10.11 -13.76 16.12
CA MET A 112 -9.74 -13.63 14.71
C MET A 112 -9.04 -12.28 14.44
N SER A 113 -9.56 -11.19 15.02
CA SER A 113 -8.97 -9.85 14.92
C SER A 113 -7.56 -9.83 15.52
N ALA A 114 -7.34 -10.45 16.68
CA ALA A 114 -6.00 -10.55 17.28
C ALA A 114 -5.01 -11.31 16.39
N VAL A 115 -5.43 -12.44 15.78
CA VAL A 115 -4.60 -13.20 14.84
C VAL A 115 -4.27 -12.38 13.59
N TYR A 116 -5.28 -11.76 12.98
CA TYR A 116 -5.13 -10.98 11.76
C TYR A 116 -4.26 -9.73 11.98
N MET A 117 -4.60 -8.91 12.99
CA MET A 117 -3.88 -7.67 13.31
C MET A 117 -2.46 -7.95 13.80
N GLY A 118 -2.26 -9.03 14.57
CA GLY A 118 -0.93 -9.46 14.98
C GLY A 118 -0.04 -9.78 13.77
N ARG A 119 -0.55 -10.54 12.79
CA ARG A 119 0.20 -10.80 11.55
C ARG A 119 0.52 -9.51 10.79
N MET A 120 -0.44 -8.58 10.67
CA MET A 120 -0.22 -7.29 10.01
C MET A 120 0.91 -6.49 10.68
N ARG A 121 0.92 -6.42 12.02
CA ARG A 121 2.00 -5.79 12.79
C ARG A 121 3.36 -6.45 12.59
N LEU A 122 3.41 -7.78 12.48
CA LEU A 122 4.65 -8.49 12.17
C LEU A 122 5.17 -8.16 10.77
N VAL A 123 4.27 -8.07 9.78
CA VAL A 123 4.63 -7.62 8.43
C VAL A 123 5.17 -6.19 8.48
N GLU A 124 4.48 -5.26 9.14
CA GLU A 124 4.95 -3.87 9.29
C GLU A 124 6.35 -3.80 9.92
N LEU A 125 6.57 -4.54 11.00
CA LEU A 125 7.87 -4.61 11.67
C LEU A 125 8.96 -5.14 10.74
N ALA A 126 8.63 -6.18 9.96
CA ALA A 126 9.55 -6.75 9.01
C ALA A 126 9.86 -5.77 7.86
N LEU A 127 8.85 -5.05 7.37
CA LEU A 127 9.02 -4.01 6.35
C LEU A 127 9.89 -2.83 6.83
N LEU A 128 9.84 -2.46 8.11
CA LEU A 128 10.74 -1.45 8.69
C LEU A 128 12.22 -1.87 8.62
N ALA A 129 12.52 -3.16 8.72
CA ALA A 129 13.87 -3.69 8.65
C ALA A 129 14.41 -3.81 7.20
N ALA A 130 13.54 -3.74 6.17
CA ALA A 130 13.96 -3.72 4.77
C ALA A 130 13.21 -2.63 3.96
N PRO A 131 13.57 -1.34 4.13
CA PRO A 131 12.84 -0.21 3.53
C PRO A 131 12.72 -0.28 2.01
N LYS A 132 13.73 -0.81 1.31
CA LYS A 132 13.70 -0.98 -0.14
C LYS A 132 12.71 -2.05 -0.58
N TYR A 133 12.68 -3.17 0.14
CA TYR A 133 11.69 -4.24 -0.07
C TYR A 133 10.28 -3.71 0.15
N ALA A 134 10.07 -2.97 1.24
CA ALA A 134 8.79 -2.31 1.55
C ALA A 134 8.33 -1.34 0.46
N THR A 135 9.26 -0.58 -0.10
CA THR A 135 8.96 0.35 -1.21
C THR A 135 8.50 -0.40 -2.45
N ILE A 136 9.12 -1.53 -2.79
CA ILE A 136 8.71 -2.36 -3.94
C ILE A 136 7.35 -3.03 -3.70
N VAL A 137 7.10 -3.57 -2.49
CA VAL A 137 5.78 -4.13 -2.12
C VAL A 137 4.69 -3.07 -2.24
N ARG A 138 4.92 -1.86 -1.70
CA ARG A 138 3.98 -0.73 -1.81
C ARG A 138 3.75 -0.33 -3.27
N ALA A 139 4.81 -0.27 -4.08
CA ALA A 139 4.70 0.04 -5.50
C ALA A 139 3.82 -0.99 -6.24
N ARG A 140 4.00 -2.29 -5.97
CA ARG A 140 3.15 -3.33 -6.56
C ARG A 140 1.68 -3.19 -6.18
N LYS A 141 1.38 -2.89 -4.92
CA LYS A 141 0.00 -2.66 -4.47
C LYS A 141 -0.63 -1.47 -5.20
N ILE A 142 0.09 -0.37 -5.34
CA ILE A 142 -0.39 0.81 -6.09
C ILE A 142 -0.59 0.46 -7.57
N ILE A 143 0.32 -0.30 -8.20
CA ILE A 143 0.16 -0.74 -9.59
C ILE A 143 -1.08 -1.64 -9.76
N GLU A 144 -1.37 -2.51 -8.80
CA GLU A 144 -2.56 -3.38 -8.80
C GLU A 144 -3.84 -2.56 -8.62
N GLN A 145 -3.83 -1.57 -7.73
CA GLN A 145 -4.92 -0.61 -7.56
C GLN A 145 -5.15 0.20 -8.82
N MET A 146 -4.07 0.69 -9.44
CA MET A 146 -4.14 1.34 -10.74
C MET A 146 -4.83 0.39 -11.72
N GLN A 147 -4.37 -0.87 -11.87
CA GLN A 147 -4.93 -1.87 -12.80
C GLN A 147 -6.40 -2.23 -12.57
N THR A 148 -6.87 -2.26 -11.32
CA THR A 148 -8.26 -2.60 -10.99
C THR A 148 -9.18 -1.37 -11.01
N GLY A 149 -8.66 -0.18 -10.72
CA GLY A 149 -9.36 1.11 -10.70
C GLY A 149 -9.39 1.87 -12.04
N LEU A 150 -8.92 1.25 -13.12
CA LEU A 150 -8.67 1.86 -14.44
C LEU A 150 -9.88 2.50 -15.15
N GLN A 151 -11.12 2.27 -14.71
CA GLN A 151 -12.29 2.66 -15.51
C GLN A 151 -12.57 4.18 -15.56
N THR A 152 -11.89 5.01 -14.76
CA THR A 152 -12.27 6.43 -14.63
C THR A 152 -11.10 7.42 -14.60
N GLY A 153 -9.90 7.06 -15.11
CA GLY A 153 -8.71 7.91 -15.07
C GLY A 153 -7.77 7.81 -16.28
N THR A 154 -6.77 8.69 -16.31
CA THR A 154 -5.70 8.77 -17.32
C THR A 154 -4.35 8.43 -16.70
N LEU A 155 -3.57 7.58 -17.36
CA LEU A 155 -2.25 7.19 -16.89
C LEU A 155 -1.16 8.06 -17.56
N LEU A 156 -0.44 8.83 -16.76
CA LEU A 156 0.77 9.54 -17.17
C LEU A 156 1.99 8.69 -16.84
N VAL A 157 2.84 8.45 -17.83
CA VAL A 157 4.10 7.70 -17.70
C VAL A 157 5.27 8.65 -17.84
N LEU A 158 6.18 8.60 -16.86
CA LEU A 158 7.48 9.27 -16.90
C LEU A 158 8.53 8.31 -17.44
N ARG A 159 9.24 8.73 -18.49
CA ARG A 159 10.37 8.01 -19.06
C ARG A 159 11.69 8.73 -18.80
N GLN A 160 12.73 7.95 -18.59
CA GLN A 160 14.12 8.39 -18.58
C GLN A 160 14.89 7.55 -19.58
N ASP A 161 15.49 8.21 -20.58
CA ASP A 161 16.29 7.55 -21.63
C ASP A 161 15.52 6.41 -22.34
N GLY A 162 14.24 6.67 -22.61
CA GLY A 162 13.32 5.72 -23.26
C GLY A 162 12.69 4.69 -22.31
N VAL A 163 13.19 4.54 -21.09
CA VAL A 163 12.69 3.57 -20.09
C VAL A 163 11.61 4.21 -19.23
N ALA A 164 10.47 3.56 -19.07
CA ALA A 164 9.41 4.01 -18.16
C ALA A 164 9.85 3.78 -16.70
N ILE A 165 9.96 4.85 -15.91
CA ILE A 165 10.51 4.82 -14.54
C ILE A 165 9.49 5.18 -13.45
N GLY A 166 8.36 5.79 -13.81
CA GLY A 166 7.28 6.09 -12.88
C GLY A 166 5.98 6.41 -13.61
N ALA A 167 4.87 6.36 -12.88
CA ALA A 167 3.56 6.67 -13.42
C ALA A 167 2.70 7.39 -12.38
N ALA A 168 1.74 8.17 -12.86
CA ALA A 168 0.68 8.75 -12.07
C ALA A 168 -0.68 8.50 -12.74
N LEU A 169 -1.68 8.13 -11.95
CA LEU A 169 -3.07 8.04 -12.39
C LEU A 169 -3.78 9.31 -11.93
N TRP A 170 -4.39 10.03 -12.86
CA TRP A 170 -5.24 11.16 -12.53
C TRP A 170 -6.65 11.01 -13.08
N GLY A 171 -7.63 11.58 -12.37
CA GLY A 171 -9.00 11.74 -12.81
C GLY A 171 -9.29 13.14 -13.33
N ASP A 172 -10.42 13.28 -14.01
CA ASP A 172 -10.99 14.58 -14.36
C ASP A 172 -11.94 15.03 -13.23
N GLY A 173 -11.63 16.16 -12.61
CA GLY A 173 -12.45 16.81 -11.58
C GLY A 173 -13.27 17.98 -12.11
N GLY A 174 -13.35 18.14 -13.44
CA GLY A 174 -13.88 19.34 -14.09
C GLY A 174 -12.72 20.29 -14.44
N ASP A 175 -12.67 21.45 -13.78
CA ASP A 175 -11.53 22.37 -13.94
C ASP A 175 -10.29 21.83 -13.21
N ASP A 176 -10.48 20.97 -12.21
CA ASP A 176 -9.44 20.38 -11.38
C ASP A 176 -8.93 19.03 -11.92
N VAL A 177 -7.70 18.67 -11.51
CA VAL A 177 -7.11 17.37 -11.81
C VAL A 177 -6.92 16.59 -10.52
N ASP A 178 -7.61 15.46 -10.40
CA ASP A 178 -7.55 14.60 -9.22
C ASP A 178 -6.36 13.65 -9.33
N LEU A 179 -5.28 13.88 -8.59
CA LEU A 179 -4.19 12.92 -8.47
C LEU A 179 -4.63 11.76 -7.57
N ARG A 180 -4.86 10.60 -8.18
CA ARG A 180 -5.35 9.39 -7.50
C ARG A 180 -4.21 8.53 -6.98
N ASP A 181 -3.28 8.20 -7.85
CA ASP A 181 -2.16 7.32 -7.51
C ASP A 181 -0.86 7.81 -8.16
N LEU A 182 0.27 7.54 -7.51
CA LEU A 182 1.61 7.85 -8.00
C LEU A 182 2.58 6.76 -7.59
N VAL A 183 3.38 6.26 -8.54
CA VAL A 183 4.28 5.14 -8.30
C VAL A 183 5.56 5.22 -9.12
N ALA A 184 6.67 4.71 -8.57
CA ALA A 184 7.88 4.43 -9.34
C ALA A 184 7.85 2.98 -9.82
N SER A 185 8.42 2.70 -11.00
CA SER A 185 8.52 1.32 -11.48
C SER A 185 9.33 0.46 -10.49
N PRO A 186 8.95 -0.81 -10.27
CA PRO A 186 9.68 -1.68 -9.35
C PRO A 186 11.15 -1.87 -9.73
N ALA A 187 11.46 -1.96 -11.03
CA ALA A 187 12.83 -2.06 -11.52
C ALA A 187 13.66 -0.80 -11.19
N TYR A 188 13.08 0.39 -11.36
CA TYR A 188 13.74 1.65 -11.01
C TYR A 188 13.99 1.77 -9.50
N ILE A 189 13.03 1.35 -8.66
CA ILE A 189 13.23 1.28 -7.20
C ILE A 189 14.35 0.27 -6.86
N ALA A 190 14.33 -0.90 -7.51
CA ALA A 190 15.34 -1.94 -7.31
C ALA A 190 16.75 -1.50 -7.69
N SER A 191 16.91 -0.60 -8.67
CA SER A 191 18.22 0.00 -8.99
C SER A 191 18.59 1.20 -8.12
N GLY A 192 17.79 1.54 -7.10
CA GLY A 192 18.04 2.68 -6.21
C GLY A 192 17.51 4.03 -6.73
N GLY A 193 16.70 4.00 -7.78
CA GLY A 193 16.06 5.17 -8.37
C GLY A 193 15.14 5.90 -7.38
N LYS A 194 15.15 7.24 -7.47
CA LYS A 194 14.35 8.15 -6.64
C LYS A 194 13.80 9.28 -7.50
N GLY A 195 12.91 10.09 -6.91
CA GLY A 195 12.57 11.41 -7.45
C GLY A 195 11.54 11.44 -8.58
N VAL A 196 10.84 10.33 -8.89
CA VAL A 196 9.79 10.32 -9.94
C VAL A 196 8.60 11.22 -9.62
N ALA A 197 8.33 11.47 -8.34
CA ALA A 197 7.16 12.23 -7.91
C ALA A 197 7.18 13.68 -8.40
N ARG A 198 8.34 14.35 -8.29
CA ARG A 198 8.49 15.76 -8.65
C ARG A 198 8.12 16.05 -10.12
N PRO A 199 8.72 15.39 -11.13
CA PRO A 199 8.37 15.63 -12.53
C PRO A 199 6.92 15.24 -12.85
N LEU A 200 6.38 14.16 -12.26
CA LEU A 200 4.98 13.77 -12.46
C LEU A 200 4.02 14.84 -11.91
N ILE A 201 4.19 15.27 -10.66
CA ILE A 201 3.37 16.32 -10.04
C ILE A 201 3.48 17.64 -10.83
N ALA A 202 4.67 18.00 -11.28
CA ALA A 202 4.87 19.22 -12.09
C ALA A 202 4.09 19.17 -13.41
N ARG A 203 4.05 18.00 -14.09
CA ARG A 203 3.29 17.83 -15.33
C ARG A 203 1.78 17.87 -15.09
N ILE A 204 1.32 17.29 -13.99
CA ILE A 204 -0.08 17.33 -13.55
C ILE A 204 -0.50 18.75 -13.18
N GLY A 205 0.34 19.47 -12.44
CA GLY A 205 0.10 20.86 -12.08
C GLY A 205 0.00 21.78 -13.30
N ALA A 206 0.85 21.57 -14.31
CA ALA A 206 0.75 22.30 -15.57
C ALA A 206 -0.56 21.98 -16.33
N GLU A 207 -1.05 20.75 -16.24
CA GLU A 207 -2.33 20.34 -16.83
C GLU A 207 -3.51 21.03 -16.12
N ALA A 208 -3.57 20.95 -14.78
CA ALA A 208 -4.60 21.64 -14.00
C ALA A 208 -4.59 23.16 -14.25
N LEU A 209 -3.41 23.77 -14.28
CA LEU A 209 -3.25 25.20 -14.56
C LEU A 209 -3.79 25.58 -15.96
N SER A 210 -3.58 24.72 -16.97
CA SER A 210 -4.09 24.97 -18.32
C SER A 210 -5.62 24.96 -18.40
N ARG A 211 -6.28 24.31 -17.43
CA ARG A 211 -7.73 24.26 -17.27
C ARG A 211 -8.27 25.36 -16.35
N GLY A 212 -7.38 26.14 -15.73
CA GLY A 212 -7.76 27.14 -14.73
C GLY A 212 -8.11 26.57 -13.35
N GLY A 213 -7.85 25.28 -13.11
CA GLY A 213 -8.09 24.62 -11.83
C GLY A 213 -6.83 24.25 -11.07
N VAL A 214 -6.99 23.34 -10.12
CA VAL A 214 -5.97 22.94 -9.15
C VAL A 214 -5.70 21.43 -9.22
N VAL A 215 -4.62 20.99 -8.57
CA VAL A 215 -4.39 19.56 -8.34
C VAL A 215 -4.98 19.19 -7.00
N SER A 216 -5.95 18.29 -6.99
CA SER A 216 -6.52 17.71 -5.78
C SER A 216 -5.88 16.34 -5.51
N LEU A 217 -5.76 15.95 -4.23
CA LEU A 217 -5.51 14.57 -3.83
C LEU A 217 -6.07 14.28 -2.44
N VAL A 218 -6.34 13.01 -2.16
CA VAL A 218 -6.70 12.54 -0.82
C VAL A 218 -5.53 11.72 -0.27
N PRO A 219 -4.74 12.25 0.69
CA PRO A 219 -3.59 11.53 1.22
C PRO A 219 -4.04 10.48 2.23
N LEU A 220 -3.60 9.25 2.03
CA LEU A 220 -3.97 8.09 2.84
C LEU A 220 -3.34 8.09 4.25
N ASP A 221 -2.22 8.80 4.45
CA ASP A 221 -1.51 8.84 5.74
C ASP A 221 -0.72 10.16 5.95
N GLU A 222 -0.30 10.43 7.20
CA GLU A 222 0.48 11.63 7.57
C GLU A 222 1.87 11.71 6.92
N GLY A 223 2.51 10.57 6.64
CA GLY A 223 3.79 10.53 5.95
C GLY A 223 3.67 11.00 4.51
N VAL A 224 2.61 10.56 3.84
CA VAL A 224 2.21 11.01 2.51
C VAL A 224 1.86 12.51 2.53
N ARG A 225 1.10 13.00 3.53
CA ARG A 225 0.85 14.44 3.71
C ARG A 225 2.15 15.25 3.81
N ALA A 226 3.11 14.82 4.63
CA ALA A 226 4.37 15.53 4.82
C ALA A 226 5.21 15.58 3.53
N ALA A 227 5.16 14.53 2.71
CA ALA A 227 5.79 14.52 1.40
C ALA A 227 5.11 15.51 0.43
N TYR A 228 3.77 15.52 0.36
CA TYR A 228 3.02 16.40 -0.56
C TYR A 228 3.09 17.88 -0.20
N LYS A 229 3.22 18.23 1.09
CA LYS A 229 3.45 19.63 1.50
C LYS A 229 4.71 20.24 0.87
N LYS A 230 5.75 19.43 0.61
CA LYS A 230 6.97 19.87 -0.08
C LYS A 230 6.74 20.24 -1.54
N PHE A 231 5.62 19.80 -2.11
CA PHE A 231 5.20 20.12 -3.48
C PHE A 231 4.11 21.21 -3.52
N GLY A 232 3.93 21.97 -2.44
CA GLY A 232 2.98 23.08 -2.38
C GLY A 232 1.53 22.69 -2.08
N PHE A 233 1.25 21.41 -1.82
CA PHE A 233 -0.09 21.00 -1.39
C PHE A 233 -0.39 21.54 0.01
N ARG A 234 -1.60 22.10 0.16
CA ARG A 234 -2.16 22.56 1.42
C ARG A 234 -3.47 21.84 1.69
N THR A 235 -3.81 21.69 2.97
CA THR A 235 -5.11 21.15 3.37
C THR A 235 -6.22 22.06 2.82
N ALA A 236 -7.19 21.49 2.13
CA ALA A 236 -8.37 22.20 1.64
C ALA A 236 -9.65 21.56 2.21
N GLY A 237 -10.64 22.40 2.48
CA GLY A 237 -11.99 21.97 2.85
C GLY A 237 -12.15 21.30 4.23
N PRO A 238 -13.40 20.97 4.60
CA PRO A 238 -13.73 20.15 5.76
C PRO A 238 -13.28 18.70 5.57
N ALA A 239 -13.04 17.97 6.67
CA ALA A 239 -12.69 16.55 6.59
C ALA A 239 -13.87 15.73 6.05
N MET A 240 -13.61 14.90 5.04
CA MET A 240 -14.50 13.84 4.60
C MET A 240 -14.30 12.61 5.49
N ILE A 241 -15.35 11.79 5.67
CA ILE A 241 -15.24 10.50 6.33
C ILE A 241 -15.31 9.43 5.23
N LEU A 242 -14.23 8.67 5.07
CA LEU A 242 -14.16 7.50 4.19
C LEU A 242 -13.87 6.28 5.07
N ASP A 243 -14.76 5.29 5.08
CA ASP A 243 -14.64 4.05 5.87
C ASP A 243 -14.26 4.28 7.35
N GLY A 244 -14.93 5.23 8.00
CA GLY A 244 -14.68 5.59 9.40
C GLY A 244 -13.43 6.44 9.65
N THR A 245 -12.63 6.72 8.62
CA THR A 245 -11.41 7.54 8.71
C THR A 245 -11.69 8.97 8.24
N LYS A 246 -11.34 9.95 9.08
CA LYS A 246 -11.39 11.38 8.70
C LYS A 246 -10.23 11.72 7.76
N LEU A 247 -10.53 11.88 6.48
CA LEU A 247 -9.59 12.28 5.44
C LEU A 247 -9.87 13.73 5.04
N LYS A 248 -8.83 14.57 5.03
CA LYS A 248 -8.92 15.93 4.48
C LYS A 248 -8.35 15.93 3.08
N GLU A 249 -9.04 16.59 2.18
CA GLU A 249 -8.56 16.88 0.84
C GLU A 249 -7.32 17.77 0.90
N PHE A 250 -6.38 17.53 -0.02
CA PHE A 250 -5.18 18.34 -0.21
C PHE A 250 -5.24 18.94 -1.60
N VAL A 251 -5.11 20.26 -1.68
CA VAL A 251 -5.12 21.00 -2.92
C VAL A 251 -3.80 21.73 -3.10
N ALA A 252 -3.26 21.70 -4.31
CA ALA A 252 -2.16 22.57 -4.73
C ALA A 252 -2.65 23.51 -5.83
N GLU A 253 -2.65 24.82 -5.53
CA GLU A 253 -2.65 25.86 -6.57
C GLU A 253 -1.26 25.84 -7.20
N TYR A 254 -1.13 25.18 -8.35
CA TYR A 254 0.17 25.02 -8.97
C TYR A 254 0.63 26.36 -9.55
N ASN A 255 1.61 26.99 -8.89
CA ASN A 255 2.28 28.18 -9.38
C ASN A 255 3.64 27.80 -10.01
N PRO A 256 3.82 27.94 -11.33
CA PRO A 256 5.06 27.55 -12.01
C PRO A 256 6.27 28.43 -11.62
N LEU A 257 6.05 29.53 -10.92
CA LEU A 257 7.08 30.48 -10.47
C LEU A 257 7.45 30.35 -8.99
N THR A 258 6.74 29.53 -8.21
CA THR A 258 7.15 29.22 -6.85
C THR A 258 8.22 28.13 -6.92
N PRO A 259 9.48 28.41 -6.57
CA PRO A 259 10.50 27.37 -6.59
C PRO A 259 10.13 26.28 -5.57
N VAL A 260 10.05 25.04 -6.06
CA VAL A 260 9.94 23.80 -5.28
C VAL A 260 11.32 23.33 -4.82
#